data_AF-A0A1X9SLF8-F1
#
_entry.id   AF-A0A1X9SLF8-F1
#
_cell.length_a   1.000
_cell.length_b   1.000
_cell.length_c   1.000
_cell.angle_alpha   90.00
_cell.angle_beta   90.00
_cell.angle_gamma   90.00
#
_symmetry.space_group_name_H-M   'P 1'
#
loop_
_entity.id
_entity.type
_entity.pdbx_description
1 polymer ?
#
loop_
_entity_poly.entity_id
_entity_poly.type
_entity_poly.pdbx_seq_one_letter_code
_entity_poly.pdbx_strand_id
1 'polypeptide(L)'
;MSIYDKLFDDKLIIKRVKNKLPHLFQLAELESSRNGKLGMEIGSVRERILIALLMYKFGIDIVDPNIPITAPEIDVIVNNEPLSIKTMTTQNKSWMPIKLIWTVDHQKATEFKERYQPSCAMMIAKICWNSQGKLLLFSKKSQLEILNLIGKDRYIKLPKPNTNSRGVEITTEALAMLEQSSHTKCIDINFVRKNIDYREIYTKWLDAWIEDY
;
A
#
# COMPACT_ATOMS: atom_id res chain seq x y z
N MET A 1 -6.25 13.98 15.15
CA MET A 1 -6.66 12.61 14.79
C MET A 1 -6.98 12.64 13.33
N SER A 2 -6.31 11.82 12.52
CA SER A 2 -6.53 11.81 11.06
C SER A 2 -7.87 11.17 10.74
N ILE A 3 -8.50 11.56 9.62
CA ILE A 3 -9.70 10.87 9.13
C ILE A 3 -9.49 9.36 8.98
N TYR A 4 -8.26 8.94 8.63
CA TYR A 4 -7.90 7.55 8.45
C TYR A 4 -7.91 6.73 9.74
N ASP A 5 -7.69 7.36 10.92
CA ASP A 5 -7.80 6.66 12.21
C ASP A 5 -9.20 6.04 12.38
N LYS A 6 -10.24 6.72 11.87
CA LYS A 6 -11.63 6.26 11.92
C LYS A 6 -11.86 4.95 11.15
N LEU A 7 -11.03 4.64 10.16
CA LEU A 7 -11.09 3.36 9.43
C LEU A 7 -10.66 2.19 10.34
N PHE A 8 -9.66 2.43 11.19
CA PHE A 8 -9.04 1.42 12.06
C PHE A 8 -9.77 1.25 13.39
N ASP A 9 -10.63 2.19 13.77
CA ASP A 9 -11.45 2.12 14.98
C ASP A 9 -12.87 1.57 14.70
N ASP A 10 -13.29 1.46 13.43
CA ASP A 10 -14.61 0.99 13.03
C ASP A 10 -14.69 -0.56 13.00
N LYS A 11 -15.45 -1.14 13.94
CA LYS A 11 -15.62 -2.59 14.09
C LYS A 11 -16.16 -3.29 12.84
N LEU A 12 -17.08 -2.66 12.10
CA LEU A 12 -17.64 -3.24 10.88
C LEU A 12 -16.60 -3.26 9.77
N ILE A 13 -15.85 -2.17 9.61
CA ILE A 13 -14.73 -2.10 8.66
C ILE A 13 -13.67 -3.14 8.99
N ILE A 14 -13.23 -3.21 10.25
CA ILE A 14 -12.23 -4.19 10.69
C ILE A 14 -12.68 -5.61 10.34
N LYS A 15 -13.95 -5.96 10.63
CA LYS A 15 -14.52 -7.27 10.29
C LYS A 15 -14.50 -7.51 8.76
N ARG A 16 -14.88 -6.51 7.96
CA ARG A 16 -14.89 -6.61 6.49
C ARG A 16 -13.48 -6.75 5.92
N VAL A 17 -12.51 -5.96 6.40
CA VAL A 17 -11.11 -6.04 5.99
C VAL A 17 -10.56 -7.44 6.26
N LYS A 18 -10.74 -7.95 7.50
CA LYS A 18 -10.29 -9.31 7.87
C LYS A 18 -10.90 -10.40 6.98
N ASN A 19 -12.18 -10.27 6.63
CA ASN A 19 -12.91 -11.32 5.89
C ASN A 19 -12.77 -11.23 4.37
N LYS A 20 -12.63 -10.02 3.82
CA LYS A 20 -12.71 -9.76 2.36
C LYS A 20 -11.36 -9.44 1.74
N LEU A 21 -10.47 -8.72 2.44
CA LEU A 21 -9.22 -8.24 1.84
C LEU A 21 -8.34 -9.37 1.30
N PRO A 22 -8.20 -10.54 1.98
CA PRO A 22 -7.45 -11.67 1.41
C PRO A 22 -8.01 -12.14 0.06
N HIS A 23 -9.33 -12.28 -0.05
CA HIS A 23 -9.97 -12.72 -1.31
C HIS A 23 -9.80 -11.67 -2.41
N LEU A 24 -10.04 -10.39 -2.11
CA LEU A 24 -9.86 -9.30 -3.07
C LEU A 24 -8.42 -9.18 -3.57
N PHE A 25 -7.44 -9.37 -2.68
CA PHE A 25 -6.03 -9.36 -3.06
C PHE A 25 -5.59 -10.59 -3.84
N GLN A 26 -6.28 -11.73 -3.66
CA GLN A 26 -6.07 -12.92 -4.49
C GLN A 26 -6.65 -12.72 -5.89
N LEU A 27 -7.83 -12.09 -6.02
CA LEU A 27 -8.38 -11.67 -7.32
C LEU A 27 -7.43 -10.71 -8.04
N ALA A 28 -6.87 -9.73 -7.31
CA ALA A 28 -5.86 -8.83 -7.86
C ALA A 28 -4.62 -9.59 -8.38
N GLU A 29 -4.14 -10.60 -7.64
CA GLU A 29 -3.03 -11.46 -8.11
C GLU A 29 -3.38 -12.18 -9.40
N LEU A 30 -4.59 -12.71 -9.53
CA LEU A 30 -5.05 -13.38 -10.75
C LEU A 30 -5.15 -12.42 -11.94
N GLU A 31 -5.71 -11.22 -11.72
CA GLU A 31 -5.82 -10.15 -12.75
C GLU A 31 -4.45 -9.64 -13.20
N SER A 32 -3.47 -9.63 -12.29
CA SER A 32 -2.10 -9.13 -12.55
C SER A 32 -1.09 -10.24 -12.82
N SER A 33 -1.56 -11.45 -13.17
CA SER A 33 -0.67 -12.59 -13.45
C SER A 33 -0.78 -13.02 -14.90
N ARG A 34 0.37 -13.28 -15.52
CA ARG A 34 0.44 -13.93 -16.84
C ARG A 34 1.25 -15.21 -16.71
N ASN A 35 0.64 -16.35 -17.06
CA ASN A 35 1.26 -17.67 -16.94
C ASN A 35 1.86 -17.94 -15.53
N GLY A 36 1.09 -17.60 -14.48
CA GLY A 36 1.49 -17.78 -13.08
C GLY A 36 2.58 -16.82 -12.57
N LYS A 37 3.06 -15.88 -13.40
CA LYS A 37 4.00 -14.84 -12.99
C LYS A 37 3.25 -13.54 -12.71
N LEU A 38 3.43 -13.04 -11.49
CA LEU A 38 2.84 -11.79 -11.03
C LEU A 38 3.60 -10.59 -11.63
N GLY A 39 2.87 -9.71 -12.30
CA GLY A 39 3.38 -8.44 -12.82
C GLY A 39 3.50 -7.37 -11.73
N MET A 40 4.13 -6.25 -12.06
CA MET A 40 4.32 -5.13 -11.12
C MET A 40 3.05 -4.31 -10.91
N GLU A 41 2.14 -4.34 -11.87
CA GLU A 41 0.85 -3.65 -11.87
C GLU A 41 -0.06 -4.10 -10.73
N ILE A 42 0.25 -5.23 -10.08
CA ILE A 42 -0.43 -5.70 -8.87
C ILE A 42 -0.49 -4.62 -7.78
N GLY A 43 0.54 -3.77 -7.68
CA GLY A 43 0.56 -2.66 -6.73
C GLY A 43 -0.62 -1.73 -6.96
N SER A 44 -0.81 -1.30 -8.21
CA SER A 44 -1.90 -0.40 -8.62
C SER A 44 -3.28 -1.05 -8.50
N VAL A 45 -3.42 -2.34 -8.77
CA VAL A 45 -4.71 -3.04 -8.58
C VAL A 45 -5.08 -3.11 -7.09
N ARG A 46 -4.12 -3.43 -6.22
CA ARG A 46 -4.35 -3.47 -4.76
C ARG A 46 -4.60 -2.08 -4.18
N GLU A 47 -3.96 -1.05 -4.70
CA GLU A 47 -4.21 0.34 -4.35
C GLU A 47 -5.67 0.71 -4.62
N ARG A 48 -6.19 0.43 -5.83
CA ARG A 48 -7.60 0.64 -6.17
C ARG A 48 -8.56 -0.08 -5.23
N ILE A 49 -8.24 -1.30 -4.79
CA ILE A 49 -9.03 -2.05 -3.80
C ILE A 49 -9.08 -1.31 -2.46
N LEU A 50 -7.96 -0.75 -2.00
CA LEU A 50 -7.89 0.01 -0.75
C LEU A 50 -8.57 1.38 -0.87
N ILE A 51 -8.48 2.04 -2.03
CA ILE A 51 -9.24 3.25 -2.33
C ILE A 51 -10.75 2.97 -2.31
N ALA A 52 -11.19 1.86 -2.90
CA ALA A 52 -12.60 1.45 -2.85
C ALA A 52 -13.08 1.19 -1.41
N LEU A 53 -12.22 0.70 -0.52
CA LEU A 53 -12.52 0.58 0.91
C LEU A 53 -12.72 1.97 1.55
N LEU A 54 -11.88 2.95 1.20
CA LEU A 54 -12.05 4.33 1.66
C LEU A 54 -13.37 4.92 1.14
N MET A 55 -13.70 4.75 -0.14
CA MET A 55 -14.98 5.17 -0.72
C MET A 55 -16.16 4.52 -0.02
N TYR A 56 -16.07 3.22 0.30
CA TYR A 56 -17.11 2.51 1.05
C TYR A 56 -17.31 3.09 2.47
N LYS A 57 -16.24 3.46 3.16
CA LYS A 57 -16.30 3.98 4.53
C LYS A 57 -16.73 5.44 4.58
N PHE A 58 -16.18 6.26 3.70
CA PHE A 58 -16.26 7.71 3.77
C PHE A 58 -17.30 8.28 2.80
N GLY A 59 -17.63 7.57 1.73
CA GLY A 59 -18.49 8.05 0.65
C GLY A 59 -17.66 8.38 -0.58
N ILE A 60 -18.20 8.12 -1.77
CA ILE A 60 -17.49 8.31 -3.05
C ILE A 60 -17.14 9.78 -3.29
N ASP A 61 -18.02 10.71 -2.92
CA ASP A 61 -17.86 12.14 -3.19
C ASP A 61 -16.78 12.81 -2.33
N ILE A 62 -16.35 12.17 -1.22
CA ILE A 62 -15.33 12.73 -0.33
C ILE A 62 -13.96 12.09 -0.48
N VAL A 63 -13.86 11.08 -1.36
CA VAL A 63 -12.63 10.38 -1.69
C VAL A 63 -12.25 10.76 -3.11
N ASP A 64 -11.14 11.47 -3.25
CA ASP A 64 -10.58 11.86 -4.54
C ASP A 64 -9.43 10.91 -4.91
N PRO A 65 -9.66 9.95 -5.82
CA PRO A 65 -8.63 9.07 -6.35
C PRO A 65 -7.92 9.67 -7.58
N ASN A 66 -8.31 10.85 -8.06
CA ASN A 66 -7.81 11.44 -9.30
C ASN A 66 -6.45 12.12 -9.07
N ILE A 67 -5.52 11.35 -8.52
CA ILE A 67 -4.15 11.77 -8.29
C ILE A 67 -3.31 11.26 -9.47
N PRO A 68 -2.48 12.12 -10.10
CA PRO A 68 -1.59 11.67 -11.15
C PRO A 68 -0.73 10.51 -10.67
N ILE A 69 -0.57 9.46 -11.48
CA ILE A 69 0.30 8.32 -11.15
C ILE A 69 1.78 8.73 -10.95
N THR A 70 2.15 9.92 -11.41
CA THR A 70 3.46 10.54 -11.25
C THR A 70 3.55 11.45 -10.01
N ALA A 71 2.45 11.64 -9.27
CA ALA A 71 2.44 12.44 -8.07
C ALA A 71 3.41 11.82 -7.04
N PRO A 72 4.23 12.64 -6.38
CA PRO A 72 5.11 12.12 -5.35
C PRO A 72 4.27 11.72 -4.13
N GLU A 73 4.45 10.48 -3.67
CA GLU A 73 3.94 9.91 -2.42
C GLU A 73 2.42 9.71 -2.31
N ILE A 74 1.62 10.66 -2.77
CA ILE A 74 0.16 10.71 -2.60
C ILE A 74 -0.51 9.80 -3.63
N ASP A 75 -1.35 8.89 -3.16
CA ASP A 75 -2.12 7.96 -4.01
C ASP A 75 -3.63 8.26 -3.96
N VAL A 76 -4.12 8.91 -2.89
CA VAL A 76 -5.53 9.31 -2.73
C VAL A 76 -5.67 10.48 -1.74
N ILE A 77 -6.72 11.29 -1.88
CA ILE A 77 -7.10 12.33 -0.90
C ILE A 77 -8.49 11.99 -0.34
N VAL A 78 -8.66 12.08 0.99
CA VAL A 78 -9.97 11.91 1.65
C VAL A 78 -10.25 13.15 2.49
N ASN A 79 -11.30 13.91 2.15
CA ASN A 79 -11.66 15.14 2.86
C ASN A 79 -10.46 16.10 3.04
N ASN A 80 -9.73 16.37 1.95
CA ASN A 80 -8.50 17.18 1.89
C ASN A 80 -7.29 16.65 2.70
N GLU A 81 -7.37 15.45 3.29
CA GLU A 81 -6.21 14.77 3.85
C GLU A 81 -5.59 13.84 2.79
N PRO A 82 -4.29 13.96 2.45
CA PRO A 82 -3.62 13.03 1.52
C PRO A 82 -3.21 11.73 2.21
N LEU A 83 -3.09 10.66 1.42
CA LEU A 83 -2.62 9.35 1.85
C LEU A 83 -1.75 8.68 0.80
N SER A 84 -0.64 8.10 1.26
CA SER A 84 0.15 7.13 0.51
C SER A 84 -0.36 5.72 0.80
N ILE A 85 -0.55 4.91 -0.23
CA ILE A 85 -0.92 3.50 -0.16
C ILE A 85 0.24 2.67 -0.69
N LYS A 86 0.66 1.67 0.08
CA LYS A 86 1.69 0.73 -0.33
C LYS A 86 1.25 -0.69 -0.02
N THR A 87 1.68 -1.63 -0.84
CA THR A 87 1.50 -3.06 -0.54
C THR A 87 2.81 -3.80 -0.70
N MET A 88 2.96 -4.86 0.08
CA MET A 88 4.09 -5.75 -0.01
C MET A 88 3.66 -7.17 0.27
N THR A 89 4.33 -8.13 -0.35
CA THR A 89 4.15 -9.56 -0.05
C THR A 89 5.43 -10.10 0.57
N THR A 90 5.32 -10.82 1.68
CA THR A 90 6.43 -11.47 2.38
C THR A 90 6.10 -12.93 2.69
N GLN A 91 7.12 -13.80 2.71
CA GLN A 91 6.95 -15.23 3.03
C GLN A 91 7.19 -15.56 4.50
N ASN A 92 7.93 -14.71 5.23
CA ASN A 92 8.40 -15.01 6.58
C ASN A 92 8.09 -13.89 7.59
N LYS A 93 7.05 -13.08 7.32
CA LYS A 93 6.61 -11.92 8.11
C LYS A 93 7.64 -10.78 8.25
N SER A 94 8.85 -10.94 7.72
CA SER A 94 9.86 -9.89 7.70
C SER A 94 9.48 -8.76 6.76
N TRP A 95 9.92 -7.55 7.10
CA TRP A 95 9.85 -6.42 6.20
C TRP A 95 10.78 -6.65 5.00
N MET A 96 10.26 -6.36 3.82
CA MET A 96 11.02 -6.08 2.62
C MET A 96 11.10 -4.56 2.40
N PRO A 97 12.12 -4.06 1.71
CA PRO A 97 12.16 -2.65 1.34
C PRO A 97 10.95 -2.25 0.49
N ILE A 98 10.37 -1.08 0.76
CA ILE A 98 9.24 -0.52 0.02
C ILE A 98 9.70 0.73 -0.72
N LYS A 99 9.23 0.94 -1.94
CA LYS A 99 9.62 2.10 -2.75
C LYS A 99 8.99 3.39 -2.22
N LEU A 100 9.81 4.42 -2.05
CA LEU A 100 9.38 5.80 -1.83
C LEU A 100 9.23 6.56 -3.15
N ILE A 101 10.11 6.27 -4.13
CA ILE A 101 10.07 6.83 -5.48
C ILE A 101 10.73 5.86 -6.47
N TRP A 102 10.23 5.83 -7.71
CA TRP A 102 10.71 4.98 -8.80
C TRP A 102 11.84 5.62 -9.63
N THR A 103 12.84 6.22 -8.98
CA THR A 103 14.05 6.76 -9.66
C THR A 103 15.27 5.89 -9.44
N VAL A 104 15.96 5.55 -10.53
CA VAL A 104 17.25 4.82 -10.51
C VAL A 104 18.43 5.73 -10.82
N ASP A 105 18.17 6.96 -11.26
CA ASP A 105 19.19 7.97 -11.48
C ASP A 105 19.81 8.37 -10.13
N HIS A 106 21.14 8.26 -10.03
CA HIS A 106 21.86 8.43 -8.77
C HIS A 106 21.77 9.87 -8.24
N GLN A 107 21.84 10.86 -9.12
CA GLN A 107 21.76 12.27 -8.72
C GLN A 107 20.36 12.58 -8.19
N LYS A 108 19.30 12.24 -8.94
CA LYS A 108 17.90 12.43 -8.51
C LYS A 108 17.58 11.64 -7.25
N ALA A 109 18.12 10.44 -7.10
CA ALA A 109 17.94 9.64 -5.88
C ALA A 109 18.59 10.30 -4.66
N THR A 110 19.76 10.91 -4.84
CA THR A 110 20.48 11.64 -3.79
C THR A 110 19.73 12.91 -3.41
N GLU A 111 19.34 13.73 -4.40
CA GLU A 111 18.51 14.92 -4.20
C GLU A 111 17.18 14.59 -3.50
N PHE A 112 16.54 13.48 -3.89
CA PHE A 112 15.35 12.97 -3.23
C PHE A 112 15.61 12.69 -1.75
N LYS A 113 16.67 11.93 -1.43
CA LYS A 113 17.02 11.59 -0.03
C LYS A 113 17.27 12.85 0.79
N GLU A 114 17.99 13.83 0.25
CA GLU A 114 18.30 15.09 0.93
C GLU A 114 17.06 15.94 1.20
N ARG A 115 16.05 15.90 0.33
CA ARG A 115 14.83 16.71 0.47
C ARG A 115 13.67 15.98 1.12
N TYR A 116 13.69 14.64 1.11
CA TYR A 116 12.57 13.83 1.54
C TYR A 116 12.16 14.13 2.99
N GLN A 117 10.87 14.37 3.13
CA GLN A 117 10.14 14.32 4.39
C GLN A 117 8.76 13.74 4.07
N PRO A 118 8.22 12.83 4.89
CA PRO A 118 6.86 12.32 4.72
C PRO A 118 5.87 13.48 4.63
N SER A 119 5.14 13.58 3.52
CA SER A 119 4.17 14.65 3.30
C SER A 119 2.79 14.30 3.86
N CYS A 120 2.49 13.00 3.97
CA CYS A 120 1.18 12.48 4.32
C CYS A 120 1.25 11.21 5.22
N ALA A 121 0.10 10.67 5.60
CA ALA A 121 0.05 9.36 6.25
C ALA A 121 0.33 8.25 5.22
N MET A 122 0.78 7.07 5.69
CA MET A 122 1.04 5.92 4.83
C MET A 122 0.27 4.70 5.32
N MET A 123 -0.62 4.18 4.47
CA MET A 123 -1.31 2.92 4.69
C MET A 123 -0.58 1.79 3.99
N ILE A 124 -0.18 0.75 4.73
CA ILE A 124 0.56 -0.40 4.19
C ILE A 124 -0.20 -1.70 4.41
N ALA A 125 -0.46 -2.43 3.33
CA ALA A 125 -0.86 -3.82 3.42
C ALA A 125 0.38 -4.74 3.37
N LYS A 126 0.73 -5.32 4.52
CA LYS A 126 1.79 -6.32 4.70
C LYS A 126 1.19 -7.71 4.55
N ILE A 127 1.28 -8.27 3.35
CA ILE A 127 0.62 -9.51 2.96
C ILE A 127 1.55 -10.69 3.25
N CYS A 128 1.05 -11.70 3.96
CA CYS A 128 1.78 -12.94 4.22
C CYS A 128 0.86 -14.14 3.99
N TRP A 129 0.85 -14.68 2.77
CA TRP A 129 -0.05 -15.77 2.40
C TRP A 129 0.15 -17.01 3.26
N ASN A 130 -0.97 -17.65 3.60
CA ASN A 130 -1.08 -18.77 4.52
C ASN A 130 -0.53 -18.46 5.92
N SER A 131 -0.51 -17.18 6.30
CA SER A 131 -0.05 -16.71 7.59
C SER A 131 -0.70 -15.39 8.00
N GLN A 132 -0.25 -14.85 9.12
CA GLN A 132 -0.68 -13.56 9.64
C GLN A 132 0.07 -12.42 8.94
N GLY A 133 -0.67 -11.60 8.21
CA GLY A 133 -0.27 -10.29 7.71
C GLY A 133 -1.04 -9.18 8.43
N LYS A 134 -0.89 -7.94 7.94
CA LYS A 134 -1.45 -6.75 8.59
C LYS A 134 -1.85 -5.68 7.57
N LEU A 135 -2.87 -4.91 7.90
CA LEU A 135 -3.06 -3.56 7.35
C LEU A 135 -2.60 -2.58 8.43
N LEU A 136 -1.70 -1.67 8.07
CA LEU A 136 -1.05 -0.72 8.96
C LEU A 136 -1.33 0.71 8.49
N LEU A 137 -1.45 1.64 9.43
CA LEU A 137 -1.47 3.07 9.14
C LEU A 137 -0.37 3.75 9.95
N PHE A 138 0.62 4.27 9.23
CA PHE A 138 1.68 5.10 9.78
C PHE A 138 1.26 6.56 9.67
N SER A 139 1.01 7.20 10.80
CA SER A 139 0.71 8.63 10.80
C SER A 139 1.91 9.43 10.27
N LYS A 140 1.67 10.58 9.62
CA LYS A 140 2.75 11.50 9.21
C LYS A 140 3.68 11.83 10.38
N LYS A 141 3.09 12.05 11.56
CA LYS A 141 3.83 12.34 12.80
C LYS A 141 4.78 11.20 13.17
N SER A 142 4.31 9.96 13.20
CA SER A 142 5.14 8.78 13.49
C SER A 142 6.28 8.62 12.48
N GLN A 143 5.99 8.85 11.20
CA GLN A 143 7.00 8.80 10.15
C GLN A 143 8.10 9.85 10.35
N LEU A 144 7.71 11.09 10.68
CA LEU A 144 8.65 12.18 10.99
C LEU A 144 9.46 11.90 12.26
N GLU A 145 8.84 11.40 13.31
CA GLU A 145 9.52 11.05 14.58
C GLU A 145 10.60 9.99 14.34
N ILE A 146 10.27 8.90 13.63
CA ILE A 146 11.24 7.86 13.31
C ILE A 146 12.34 8.39 12.38
N LEU A 147 11.98 9.18 11.35
CA LEU A 147 12.96 9.80 10.45
C LEU A 147 13.96 10.68 11.20
N ASN A 148 13.48 11.50 12.14
CA ASN A 148 14.33 12.37 12.96
C ASN A 148 15.20 11.57 13.94
N LEU A 149 14.68 10.45 14.47
CA LEU A 149 15.37 9.60 15.44
C LEU A 149 16.55 8.84 14.81
N ILE A 150 16.38 8.24 13.63
CA ILE A 150 17.42 7.40 13.01
C ILE A 150 18.21 8.11 11.91
N GLY A 151 17.73 9.26 11.43
CA GLY A 151 18.33 10.01 10.34
C GLY A 151 18.03 9.44 8.95
N LYS A 152 18.22 10.28 7.93
CA LYS A 152 17.92 9.94 6.52
C LYS A 152 18.72 8.76 5.99
N ASP A 153 19.95 8.57 6.45
CA ASP A 153 20.82 7.47 6.00
C ASP A 153 20.29 6.10 6.39
N ARG A 154 19.66 6.01 7.57
CA ARG A 154 19.06 4.77 8.07
C ARG A 154 17.60 4.64 7.70
N TYR A 155 16.91 5.74 7.41
CA TYR A 155 15.53 5.72 6.95
C TYR A 155 15.40 5.41 5.47
N ILE A 156 16.31 5.94 4.63
CA ILE A 156 16.23 5.92 3.17
C ILE A 156 17.42 5.16 2.59
N LYS A 157 17.13 4.14 1.79
CA LYS A 157 18.11 3.36 1.05
C LYS A 157 18.09 3.75 -0.42
N LEU A 158 19.23 4.25 -0.89
CA LEU A 158 19.45 4.58 -2.30
C LEU A 158 19.54 3.31 -3.17
N PRO A 159 19.15 3.40 -4.46
CA PRO A 159 19.39 2.32 -5.42
C PRO A 159 20.89 1.97 -5.48
N LYS A 160 21.23 0.68 -5.44
CA LYS A 160 22.62 0.24 -5.59
C LYS A 160 23.00 0.30 -7.08
N PRO A 161 24.13 0.94 -7.43
CA PRO A 161 24.66 0.88 -8.80
C PRO A 161 24.81 -0.56 -9.27
N ASN A 162 24.55 -0.81 -10.55
CA ASN A 162 24.69 -2.13 -11.20
C ASN A 162 23.82 -3.24 -10.59
N THR A 163 22.70 -2.88 -9.95
CA THR A 163 21.66 -3.82 -9.53
C THR A 163 20.35 -3.50 -10.21
N ASN A 164 19.45 -4.49 -10.34
CA ASN A 164 18.08 -4.28 -10.83
C ASN A 164 17.18 -3.62 -9.77
N SER A 165 17.70 -2.58 -9.10
CA SER A 165 16.90 -1.77 -8.19
C SER A 165 16.01 -0.84 -9.01
N ARG A 166 14.74 -0.74 -8.62
CA ARG A 166 13.74 0.04 -9.35
C ARG A 166 13.41 1.39 -8.69
N GLY A 167 14.21 1.85 -7.73
CA GLY A 167 13.87 3.06 -6.98
C GLY A 167 14.51 3.15 -5.61
N VAL A 168 14.36 4.33 -5.00
CA VAL A 168 14.70 4.62 -3.61
C VAL A 168 13.72 3.93 -2.67
N GLU A 169 14.23 3.37 -1.58
CA GLU A 169 13.47 2.55 -0.63
C GLU A 169 13.41 3.17 0.77
N ILE A 170 12.31 2.99 1.47
CA ILE A 170 12.31 3.04 2.94
C ILE A 170 12.94 1.73 3.46
N THR A 171 13.81 1.84 4.46
CA THR A 171 14.52 0.68 5.00
C THR A 171 13.61 -0.24 5.80
N THR A 172 13.99 -1.51 5.89
CA THR A 172 13.31 -2.50 6.74
C THR A 172 13.43 -2.15 8.22
N GLU A 173 14.51 -1.47 8.62
CA GLU A 173 14.69 -0.91 9.96
C GLU A 173 13.62 0.16 10.27
N ALA A 174 13.48 1.16 9.40
CA ALA A 174 12.48 2.20 9.59
C ALA A 174 11.05 1.62 9.63
N LEU A 175 10.74 0.69 8.73
CA LEU A 175 9.43 0.01 8.70
C LEU A 175 9.17 -0.80 9.98
N ALA A 176 10.17 -1.49 10.52
CA ALA A 176 10.05 -2.22 11.78
C ALA A 176 9.81 -1.28 12.97
N MET A 177 10.51 -0.15 13.03
CA MET A 177 10.31 0.86 14.08
C MET A 177 8.94 1.53 13.96
N LEU A 178 8.46 1.80 12.74
CA LEU A 178 7.11 2.33 12.51
C LEU A 178 6.04 1.34 12.94
N GLU A 179 6.18 0.05 12.63
CA GLU A 179 5.25 -0.99 13.10
C GLU A 179 5.15 -1.06 14.63
N GLN A 180 6.24 -0.77 15.34
CA GLN A 180 6.30 -0.78 16.81
C GLN A 180 5.88 0.54 17.47
N SER A 181 5.66 1.61 16.71
CA SER A 181 5.21 2.89 17.25
C SER A 181 3.83 2.77 17.87
N SER A 182 3.63 3.33 19.06
CA SER A 182 2.33 3.38 19.75
C SER A 182 1.27 4.19 19.00
N HIS A 183 1.69 5.00 18.02
CA HIS A 183 0.82 5.79 17.16
C HIS A 183 0.41 5.06 15.86
N THR A 184 0.95 3.87 15.60
CA THR A 184 0.58 3.08 14.44
C THR A 184 -0.74 2.37 14.70
N LYS A 185 -1.69 2.53 13.77
CA LYS A 185 -2.92 1.73 13.78
C LYS A 185 -2.70 0.43 13.00
N CYS A 186 -3.33 -0.65 13.45
CA CYS A 186 -3.12 -1.98 12.90
C CYS A 186 -4.43 -2.78 12.87
N ILE A 187 -4.63 -3.51 11.76
CA ILE A 187 -5.61 -4.59 11.67
C ILE A 187 -4.82 -5.86 11.30
N ASP A 188 -4.78 -6.83 12.22
CA ASP A 188 -4.25 -8.17 11.94
C ASP A 188 -5.17 -8.93 10.97
N ILE A 189 -4.58 -9.56 9.95
CA ILE A 189 -5.31 -10.25 8.89
C ILE A 189 -4.68 -11.63 8.68
N ASN A 190 -5.49 -12.69 8.69
CA ASN A 190 -5.05 -14.00 8.26
C ASN A 190 -5.22 -14.12 6.74
N PHE A 191 -4.13 -14.11 5.98
CA PHE A 191 -4.18 -14.16 4.52
C PHE A 191 -4.26 -15.61 4.05
N VAL A 192 -5.46 -16.19 4.07
CA VAL A 192 -5.69 -17.57 3.61
C VAL A 192 -6.07 -17.55 2.13
N ARG A 193 -5.36 -18.32 1.30
CA ARG A 193 -5.76 -18.54 -0.10
C ARG A 193 -7.02 -19.38 -0.16
N LYS A 194 -7.92 -19.04 -1.07
CA LYS A 194 -9.11 -19.84 -1.39
C LYS A 194 -8.99 -20.36 -2.81
N ASN A 195 -9.73 -21.42 -3.11
CA ASN A 195 -9.99 -21.75 -4.51
C ASN A 195 -10.92 -20.67 -5.06
N ILE A 196 -10.49 -19.95 -6.10
CA ILE A 196 -11.23 -18.86 -6.72
C ILE A 196 -11.45 -19.24 -8.18
N ASP A 197 -12.64 -18.97 -8.69
CA ASP A 197 -12.92 -19.13 -10.10
C ASP A 197 -12.27 -17.99 -10.88
N TYR A 198 -11.34 -18.33 -11.79
CA TYR A 198 -10.64 -17.33 -12.58
C TYR A 198 -11.59 -16.46 -13.41
N ARG A 199 -12.79 -16.96 -13.73
CA ARG A 199 -13.81 -16.21 -14.49
C ARG A 199 -14.26 -14.94 -13.76
N GLU A 200 -14.16 -14.89 -12.43
CA GLU A 200 -14.53 -13.74 -11.61
C GLU A 200 -13.79 -12.45 -12.04
N ILE A 201 -12.54 -12.54 -12.51
CA ILE A 201 -11.77 -11.35 -12.94
C ILE A 201 -12.26 -10.80 -14.30
N TYR A 202 -12.99 -11.60 -15.07
CA TYR A 202 -13.50 -11.25 -16.40
C TYR A 202 -14.95 -10.80 -16.37
N THR A 203 -15.71 -11.09 -15.32
CA THR A 203 -17.15 -10.80 -15.24
C THR A 203 -17.49 -9.35 -15.60
N LYS A 204 -16.79 -8.36 -15.03
CA LYS A 204 -17.01 -6.94 -15.35
C LYS A 204 -16.88 -6.61 -16.84
N TRP A 205 -15.99 -7.29 -17.56
CA TRP A 205 -15.77 -7.08 -18.99
C TRP A 205 -16.79 -7.85 -19.82
N LEU A 206 -17.13 -9.07 -19.40
CA LEU A 206 -18.18 -9.86 -20.05
C LEU A 206 -19.53 -9.16 -19.97
N ASP A 207 -19.90 -8.66 -18.80
CA ASP A 207 -21.14 -7.90 -18.59
C ASP A 207 -21.17 -6.66 -19.50
N ALA A 208 -20.07 -5.90 -19.57
CA ALA A 208 -19.96 -4.73 -20.44
C ALA A 208 -20.04 -5.05 -21.95
N TRP A 209 -19.67 -6.26 -22.38
CA TRP A 209 -19.85 -6.71 -23.77
C TRP A 209 -21.27 -7.21 -24.06
N ILE A 210 -22.01 -7.62 -23.03
CA ILE A 210 -23.40 -8.09 -23.14
C ILE A 210 -24.36 -6.89 -23.17
N GLU A 211 -24.01 -5.80 -22.51
CA GLU A 211 -24.78 -4.55 -22.53
C GLU A 211 -24.75 -3.91 -23.94
N ASP A 212 -25.90 -3.88 -24.61
CA ASP A 212 -26.12 -3.05 -25.80
C ASP A 212 -26.39 -1.60 -25.34
N TYR A 213 -25.42 -0.72 -25.53
CA TYR A 213 -25.54 0.73 -25.25
C TYR A 213 -26.29 1.49 -26.35
#